data_AF-A0A1J5J7N8-F1
#
_entry.id   AF-A0A1J5J7N8-F1
#
_cell.length_a   1.000
_cell.length_b   1.000
_cell.length_c   1.000
_cell.angle_alpha   90.00
_cell.angle_beta   90.00
_cell.angle_gamma   90.00
#
_symmetry.space_group_name_H-M   'P 1'
#
loop_
_entity.id
_entity.type
_entity.pdbx_description
1 polymer ?
#
loop_
_entity_poly.entity_id
_entity_poly.type
_entity_poly.pdbx_seq_one_letter_code
_entity_poly.pdbx_strand_id
1 'polypeptide(L)'
;MIGVFDSLQAELARIVTSFRVGRIAGIGRGTLSVTGLAQAAALGDRVLIRGKGAVVGGEVLALAPGDLTVLPEGAADGLAIGDAVELTGRAEIAPDDSWIGRIVDAFGKPLDGRALPQGVKSRPLCAAAPAAASRRRLGARLSTGVAVFDTLLPLVRGQRLGLFAGSGVGKSSLLAKFARGVAADVVVIALVGERGRELREFTDGVLGPQGMARSVVVTATSDQSPLIRRRCAWTAMAVAEHFRDQGLQVLLLVDSITRFAEAHREVALAAGEQGTLRGFPPSTAHTIMALAERAGPGPEGMGDITA
;
A
#
# COMPACT_ATOMS: atom_id res chain seq x y z
N MET A 1 25.42 13.10 3.78
CA MET A 1 25.52 13.02 2.32
C MET A 1 25.37 11.55 1.97
N ILE A 2 24.29 11.16 1.30
CA ILE A 2 24.10 9.78 0.83
C ILE A 2 25.11 9.58 -0.31
N GLY A 3 25.98 8.58 -0.20
CA GLY A 3 26.94 8.24 -1.24
C GLY A 3 26.24 7.76 -2.50
N VAL A 4 26.85 8.04 -3.67
CA VAL A 4 26.30 7.66 -5.00
C VAL A 4 25.94 6.17 -5.09
N PHE A 5 26.62 5.31 -4.33
CA PHE A 5 26.42 3.87 -4.33
C PHE A 5 25.61 3.33 -3.14
N ASP A 6 25.15 4.17 -2.20
CA ASP A 6 24.49 3.68 -0.98
C ASP A 6 23.19 2.94 -1.28
N SER A 7 22.42 3.43 -2.27
CA SER A 7 21.20 2.75 -2.74
C SER A 7 21.53 1.37 -3.32
N LEU A 8 22.57 1.27 -4.15
CA LEU A 8 23.03 0.01 -4.73
C LEU A 8 23.58 -0.94 -3.66
N GLN A 9 24.36 -0.43 -2.70
CA GLN A 9 24.86 -1.22 -1.57
C GLN A 9 23.72 -1.75 -0.71
N ALA A 10 22.70 -0.93 -0.45
CA ALA A 10 21.51 -1.36 0.28
C ALA A 10 20.68 -2.37 -0.51
N GLU A 11 20.60 -2.25 -1.83
CA GLU A 11 19.96 -3.24 -2.70
C GLU A 11 20.72 -4.57 -2.66
N LEU A 12 22.05 -4.56 -2.81
CA LEU A 12 22.91 -5.74 -2.70
C LEU A 12 22.83 -6.38 -1.31
N ALA A 13 22.81 -5.58 -0.24
CA ALA A 13 22.69 -6.07 1.14
C ALA A 13 21.33 -6.72 1.41
N ARG A 14 20.30 -6.42 0.61
CA ARG A 14 18.97 -7.06 0.69
C ARG A 14 18.85 -8.32 -0.15
N ILE A 15 19.86 -8.67 -0.94
CA ILE A 15 19.85 -9.92 -1.71
C ILE A 15 19.92 -11.09 -0.73
N VAL A 16 18.83 -11.85 -0.69
CA VAL A 16 18.74 -13.08 0.10
C VAL A 16 19.41 -14.20 -0.69
N THR A 17 20.53 -14.72 -0.17
CA THR A 17 21.28 -15.82 -0.80
C THR A 17 20.77 -17.20 -0.41
N SER A 18 19.93 -17.30 0.62
CA SER A 18 19.31 -18.54 1.09
C SER A 18 17.90 -18.27 1.60
N PHE A 19 16.94 -19.08 1.19
CA PHE A 19 15.55 -18.93 1.59
C PHE A 19 15.01 -20.24 2.15
N ARG A 20 14.01 -20.13 3.04
CA ARG A 20 13.31 -21.30 3.58
C ARG A 20 12.26 -21.75 2.59
N VAL A 21 12.18 -23.07 2.38
CA VAL A 21 11.27 -23.67 1.40
C VAL A 21 10.34 -24.64 2.10
N GLY A 22 9.04 -24.42 1.89
CA GLY A 22 7.98 -25.37 2.16
C GLY A 22 7.47 -26.03 0.88
N ARG A 23 6.42 -26.84 1.01
CA ARG A 23 5.75 -27.46 -0.13
C ARG A 23 4.25 -27.35 0.00
N ILE A 24 3.57 -27.20 -1.14
CA ILE A 24 2.12 -27.34 -1.20
C ILE A 24 1.75 -28.76 -0.75
N ALA A 25 0.99 -28.86 0.34
CA ALA A 25 0.44 -30.11 0.86
C ALA A 25 -1.02 -30.31 0.41
N GLY A 26 -1.74 -29.22 0.14
CA GLY A 26 -3.12 -29.29 -0.35
C GLY A 26 -3.53 -28.03 -1.11
N ILE A 27 -4.47 -28.19 -2.03
CA ILE A 27 -5.05 -27.10 -2.83
C ILE A 27 -6.55 -27.08 -2.54
N GLY A 28 -6.99 -26.02 -1.87
CA GLY A 28 -8.39 -25.80 -1.50
C GLY A 28 -9.10 -24.83 -2.46
N ARG A 29 -10.29 -24.38 -2.06
CA ARG A 29 -11.06 -23.36 -2.80
C ARG A 29 -10.45 -21.99 -2.56
N GLY A 30 -9.46 -21.63 -3.37
CA GLY A 30 -8.81 -20.32 -3.35
C GLY A 30 -7.66 -20.18 -2.36
N THR A 31 -7.36 -21.19 -1.55
CA THR A 31 -6.22 -21.21 -0.63
C THR A 31 -5.38 -22.47 -0.79
N LEU A 32 -4.15 -22.42 -0.29
CA LEU A 32 -3.18 -23.50 -0.33
C LEU A 32 -2.81 -23.89 1.10
N SER A 33 -2.75 -25.17 1.40
CA SER A 33 -2.08 -25.68 2.62
C SER A 33 -0.62 -25.95 2.28
N VAL A 34 0.29 -25.42 3.08
CA VAL A 34 1.74 -25.52 2.88
C VAL A 34 2.39 -26.06 4.15
N THR A 35 3.32 -26.99 4.00
CA THR A 35 4.08 -27.58 5.12
C THR A 35 5.56 -27.22 5.03
N GLY A 36 6.30 -27.41 6.14
CA GLY A 36 7.75 -27.15 6.21
C GLY A 36 8.15 -25.71 6.55
N LEU A 37 7.18 -24.82 6.73
CA LEU A 37 7.41 -23.39 7.03
C LEU A 37 6.74 -22.92 8.33
N ALA A 38 5.97 -23.76 9.02
CA ALA A 38 5.14 -23.37 10.16
C ALA A 38 5.91 -22.74 11.33
N GLN A 39 7.17 -23.14 11.56
CA GLN A 39 8.02 -22.59 12.63
C GLN A 39 8.74 -21.28 12.23
N ALA A 40 8.72 -20.93 10.94
CA ALA A 40 9.51 -19.82 10.41
C ALA A 40 8.65 -18.67 9.86
N ALA A 41 7.43 -18.96 9.41
CA ALA A 41 6.53 -17.98 8.85
C ALA A 41 5.72 -17.26 9.93
N ALA A 42 5.46 -15.97 9.72
CA ALA A 42 4.52 -15.18 10.49
C ALA A 42 3.23 -14.93 9.70
N LEU A 43 2.16 -14.57 10.41
CA LEU A 43 0.91 -14.14 9.79
C LEU A 43 1.15 -12.88 8.95
N GLY A 44 0.66 -12.87 7.71
CA GLY A 44 0.86 -11.78 6.76
C GLY A 44 2.24 -11.79 6.06
N ASP A 45 3.09 -12.79 6.33
CA ASP A 45 4.31 -12.97 5.55
C ASP A 45 3.97 -13.28 4.09
N ARG A 46 4.82 -12.80 3.21
CA ARG A 46 4.74 -13.09 1.79
C ARG A 46 5.50 -14.37 1.47
N VAL A 47 4.95 -15.12 0.51
CA VAL A 47 5.58 -16.28 -0.07
C VAL A 47 5.66 -16.17 -1.60
N LEU A 48 6.59 -16.91 -2.21
CA LEU A 48 6.64 -17.13 -3.64
C LEU A 48 6.43 -18.62 -3.93
N ILE A 49 5.44 -18.94 -4.74
CA ILE A 49 5.06 -20.30 -5.11
C ILE A 49 5.62 -20.59 -6.49
N ARG A 50 6.48 -21.61 -6.61
CA ARG A 50 7.09 -22.04 -7.88
C ARG A 50 6.30 -23.18 -8.48
N GLY A 51 5.36 -22.84 -9.38
CA GLY A 51 4.65 -23.82 -10.20
C GLY A 51 5.41 -24.20 -11.48
N LYS A 52 4.81 -25.09 -12.28
CA LYS A 52 5.43 -25.66 -13.50
C LYS A 52 5.66 -24.69 -14.67
N GLY A 53 5.44 -23.39 -14.50
CA GLY A 53 5.64 -22.40 -15.55
C GLY A 53 5.48 -20.93 -15.12
N ALA A 54 5.08 -20.69 -13.86
CA ALA A 54 4.95 -19.36 -13.32
C ALA A 54 5.36 -19.33 -11.84
N VAL A 55 5.86 -18.17 -11.40
CA VAL A 55 6.03 -17.87 -9.98
C VAL A 55 4.85 -17.01 -9.56
N VAL A 56 4.09 -17.48 -8.59
CA VAL A 56 2.90 -16.80 -8.07
C VAL A 56 3.21 -16.34 -6.65
N GLY A 57 3.00 -15.07 -6.34
CA GLY A 57 3.12 -14.60 -4.96
C GLY A 57 1.97 -15.11 -4.10
N GLY A 58 2.09 -15.01 -2.78
CA GLY A 58 1.00 -15.31 -1.87
C GLY A 58 1.22 -14.69 -0.50
N GLU A 59 0.18 -14.70 0.32
CA GLU A 59 0.22 -14.21 1.70
C GLU A 59 -0.22 -15.31 2.67
N VAL A 60 0.49 -15.46 3.79
CA VAL A 60 0.13 -16.37 4.87
C VAL A 60 -1.08 -15.81 5.62
N LEU A 61 -2.21 -16.51 5.55
CA LEU A 61 -3.47 -16.12 6.19
C LEU A 61 -3.72 -16.81 7.54
N ALA A 62 -3.14 -17.99 7.75
CA ALA A 62 -3.28 -18.72 9.01
C ALA A 62 -2.06 -19.61 9.24
N LEU A 63 -1.76 -19.83 10.52
CA LEU A 63 -0.70 -20.71 11.00
C LEU A 63 -1.30 -21.76 11.93
N ALA A 64 -0.99 -23.02 11.67
CA ALA A 64 -1.24 -24.13 12.57
C ALA A 64 0.08 -24.85 12.89
N PRO A 65 0.13 -25.73 13.91
CA PRO A 65 1.40 -26.36 14.32
C PRO A 65 2.13 -27.14 13.21
N GLY A 66 1.42 -27.66 12.22
CA GLY A 66 1.98 -28.49 11.14
C GLY A 66 1.93 -27.88 9.74
N ASP A 67 1.00 -26.98 9.49
CA ASP A 67 0.77 -26.38 8.19
C ASP A 67 0.39 -24.90 8.29
N LEU A 68 0.43 -24.23 7.15
CA LEU A 68 0.03 -22.85 7.00
C LEU A 68 -0.91 -22.69 5.81
N THR A 69 -1.87 -21.79 5.94
CA THR A 69 -2.82 -21.46 4.87
C THR A 69 -2.30 -20.23 4.14
N VAL A 70 -2.11 -20.35 2.83
CA VAL A 70 -1.67 -19.28 1.94
C VAL A 70 -2.78 -18.92 0.97
N LEU A 71 -3.00 -17.62 0.77
CA LEU A 71 -3.79 -17.12 -0.35
C LEU A 71 -2.84 -16.70 -1.47
N PRO A 72 -2.91 -17.32 -2.67
CA PRO A 72 -2.13 -16.88 -3.81
C PRO A 72 -2.60 -15.51 -4.34
N GLU A 73 -1.66 -14.73 -4.86
CA GLU A 73 -1.86 -13.42 -5.51
C GLU A 73 -2.44 -13.55 -6.94
N GLY A 74 -2.76 -14.77 -7.39
CA GLY A 74 -3.28 -15.06 -8.73
C GLY A 74 -4.03 -16.41 -8.77
N ALA A 75 -4.41 -16.84 -9.97
CA ALA A 75 -5.06 -18.13 -10.17
C ALA A 75 -4.16 -19.29 -9.70
N ALA A 76 -4.78 -20.31 -9.10
CA ALA A 76 -4.10 -21.54 -8.71
C ALA A 76 -3.88 -22.50 -9.90
N ASP A 77 -4.27 -22.09 -11.11
CA ASP A 77 -4.11 -22.88 -12.32
C ASP A 77 -2.63 -23.20 -12.55
N GLY A 78 -2.33 -24.50 -12.70
CA GLY A 78 -0.97 -24.98 -12.91
C GLY A 78 -0.12 -25.15 -11.64
N LEU A 79 -0.67 -24.82 -10.46
CA LEU A 79 -0.07 -25.22 -9.16
C LEU A 79 -0.40 -26.67 -8.84
N ALA A 80 0.55 -27.39 -8.25
CA ALA A 80 0.42 -28.78 -7.88
C ALA A 80 0.90 -29.05 -6.44
N ILE A 81 0.36 -30.10 -5.83
CA ILE A 81 0.91 -30.63 -4.57
C ILE A 81 2.38 -30.99 -4.79
N GLY A 82 3.22 -30.59 -3.83
CA GLY A 82 4.67 -30.74 -3.88
C GLY A 82 5.43 -29.55 -4.45
N ASP A 83 4.77 -28.60 -5.12
CA ASP A 83 5.40 -27.37 -5.62
C ASP A 83 6.06 -26.59 -4.47
N ALA A 84 7.21 -25.99 -4.77
CA ALA A 84 8.02 -25.29 -3.79
C ALA A 84 7.40 -23.95 -3.41
N VAL A 85 7.38 -23.65 -2.12
CA VAL A 85 6.89 -22.38 -1.56
C VAL A 85 8.02 -21.73 -0.80
N GLU A 86 8.51 -20.58 -1.28
CA GLU A 86 9.61 -19.84 -0.69
C GLU A 86 9.06 -18.78 0.27
N LEU A 87 9.51 -18.81 1.52
CA LEU A 87 9.18 -17.76 2.47
C LEU A 87 9.99 -16.50 2.16
N THR A 88 9.30 -15.45 1.71
CA THR A 88 9.92 -14.12 1.49
C THR A 88 9.98 -13.31 2.79
N GLY A 89 9.06 -13.59 3.73
CA GLY A 89 8.98 -12.90 5.01
C GLY A 89 8.08 -11.67 4.95
N ARG A 90 8.32 -10.71 5.85
CA ARG A 90 7.46 -9.54 6.01
C ARG A 90 7.34 -8.74 4.72
N ALA A 91 6.13 -8.26 4.43
CA ALA A 91 5.91 -7.36 3.31
C ALA A 91 6.49 -5.95 3.62
N GLU A 92 7.53 -5.58 2.87
CA GLU A 92 8.21 -4.29 2.98
C GLU A 92 8.45 -3.66 1.60
N ILE A 93 8.71 -2.35 1.61
CA ILE A 93 9.18 -1.57 0.46
C ILE A 93 10.30 -0.64 0.92
N ALA A 94 11.11 -0.12 -0.01
CA ALA A 94 12.14 0.84 0.31
C ALA A 94 11.97 2.12 -0.53
N PRO A 95 11.08 3.03 -0.11
CA PRO A 95 10.87 4.28 -0.82
C PRO A 95 12.14 5.12 -0.84
N ASP A 96 12.32 5.85 -1.93
CA ASP A 96 13.39 6.82 -2.12
C ASP A 96 12.79 8.15 -2.57
N ASP A 97 13.52 9.25 -2.37
CA ASP A 97 13.07 10.57 -2.81
C ASP A 97 12.93 10.65 -4.33
N SER A 98 13.69 9.82 -5.07
CA SER A 98 13.56 9.69 -6.52
C SER A 98 12.23 9.10 -7.00
N TRP A 99 11.35 8.67 -6.08
CA TRP A 99 10.01 8.18 -6.42
C TRP A 99 9.05 9.32 -6.75
N ILE A 100 9.38 10.56 -6.39
CA ILE A 100 8.61 11.75 -6.80
C ILE A 100 8.60 11.84 -8.34
N GLY A 101 7.42 12.02 -8.93
CA GLY A 101 7.24 12.01 -10.39
C GLY A 101 7.06 10.63 -11.01
N ARG A 102 6.88 9.58 -10.19
CA ARG A 102 6.84 8.19 -10.64
C ARG A 102 5.50 7.54 -10.36
N ILE A 103 5.20 6.54 -11.18
CA ILE A 103 4.07 5.63 -11.00
C ILE A 103 4.64 4.27 -10.61
N VAL A 104 4.21 3.74 -9.47
CA VAL A 104 4.68 2.47 -8.92
C VAL A 104 3.51 1.53 -8.62
N ASP A 105 3.77 0.22 -8.68
CA ASP A 105 2.82 -0.80 -8.25
C ASP A 105 2.78 -0.96 -6.72
N ALA A 106 1.90 -1.83 -6.24
CA ALA A 106 1.80 -2.15 -4.81
C ALA A 106 3.07 -2.79 -4.20
N PHE A 107 4.04 -3.20 -5.02
CA PHE A 107 5.33 -3.77 -4.59
C PHE A 107 6.48 -2.75 -4.67
N GLY A 108 6.21 -1.50 -5.07
CA GLY A 108 7.24 -0.47 -5.22
C GLY A 108 8.04 -0.58 -6.53
N LYS A 109 7.54 -1.34 -7.52
CA LYS A 109 8.16 -1.44 -8.85
C LYS A 109 7.60 -0.37 -9.78
N PRO A 110 8.43 0.22 -10.66
CA PRO A 110 7.97 1.25 -11.58
C PRO A 110 7.03 0.68 -12.66
N LEU A 111 5.96 1.41 -12.95
CA LEU A 111 4.99 1.09 -14.01
C LEU A 111 5.13 2.00 -15.25
N ASP A 112 6.02 3.00 -15.18
CA ASP A 112 6.25 3.99 -16.22
C ASP A 112 7.40 3.64 -17.17
N GLY A 113 7.92 2.41 -17.08
CA GLY A 113 9.00 1.91 -17.95
C GLY A 113 10.38 2.51 -17.68
N ARG A 114 10.53 3.35 -16.64
CA ARG A 114 11.81 3.97 -16.26
C ARG A 114 12.41 3.21 -15.08
N ALA A 115 13.74 3.09 -15.02
CA ALA A 115 14.41 2.50 -13.86
C ALA A 115 14.09 3.32 -12.59
N LEU A 116 13.90 2.65 -11.46
CA LEU A 116 13.59 3.29 -10.18
C LEU A 116 14.45 2.68 -9.08
N PRO A 117 15.43 3.43 -8.53
CA PRO A 117 16.24 2.93 -7.44
C PRO A 117 15.39 2.76 -6.18
N GLN A 118 15.79 1.79 -5.36
CA GLN A 118 15.21 1.57 -4.04
C GLN A 118 16.01 2.34 -2.99
N GLY A 119 15.32 2.89 -2.00
CA GLY A 119 15.95 3.64 -0.92
C GLY A 119 16.78 2.76 0.01
N VAL A 120 17.63 3.38 0.81
CA VAL A 120 18.50 2.65 1.76
C VAL A 120 17.70 1.98 2.88
N LYS A 121 16.61 2.61 3.32
CA LYS A 121 15.80 2.13 4.45
C LYS A 121 14.57 1.36 3.96
N SER A 122 14.45 0.11 4.40
CA SER A 122 13.22 -0.67 4.23
C SER A 122 12.15 -0.19 5.21
N ARG A 123 10.90 -0.24 4.79
CA ARG A 123 9.72 0.16 5.54
C ARG A 123 8.66 -0.94 5.46
N PRO A 124 8.15 -1.43 6.60
CA PRO A 124 7.08 -2.40 6.58
C PRO A 124 5.77 -1.77 6.10
N LEU A 125 5.00 -2.53 5.33
CA LEU A 125 3.72 -2.05 4.82
C LEU A 125 2.68 -1.84 5.92
N CYS A 126 2.70 -2.70 6.94
CA CYS A 126 1.86 -2.62 8.12
C CYS A 126 2.72 -2.24 9.33
N ALA A 127 3.01 -0.95 9.47
CA ALA A 127 3.67 -0.38 10.65
C ALA A 127 2.63 -0.01 11.72
N ALA A 128 3.08 0.10 12.98
CA ALA A 128 2.27 0.68 14.03
C ALA A 128 2.11 2.19 13.78
N ALA A 129 0.94 2.73 14.12
CA ALA A 129 0.72 4.16 14.10
C ALA A 129 1.62 4.88 15.14
N PRO A 130 1.93 6.18 14.94
CA PRO A 130 2.64 6.96 15.94
C PRO A 130 1.91 6.91 17.29
N ALA A 131 2.65 6.74 18.38
CA ALA A 131 2.08 6.62 19.72
C ALA A 131 1.30 7.89 20.09
N ALA A 132 0.11 7.73 20.68
CA ALA A 132 -0.79 8.84 20.95
C ALA A 132 -0.13 9.95 21.79
N ALA A 133 0.67 9.58 22.79
CA ALA A 133 1.38 10.54 23.65
C ALA A 133 2.49 11.32 22.95
N SER A 134 3.04 10.78 21.85
CA SER A 134 4.09 11.45 21.06
C SER A 134 3.55 12.31 19.91
N ARG A 135 2.25 12.24 19.62
CA ARG A 135 1.68 13.00 18.49
C ARG A 135 1.61 14.47 18.84
N ARG A 136 2.07 15.30 17.90
CA ARG A 136 1.83 16.75 17.94
C ARG A 136 0.34 17.04 17.76
N ARG A 137 -0.07 18.26 18.14
CA ARG A 137 -1.39 18.78 17.78
C ARG A 137 -1.46 19.00 16.27
N LEU A 138 -2.68 19.12 15.75
CA LEU A 138 -2.91 19.59 14.38
C LEU A 138 -2.16 20.90 14.15
N GLY A 139 -1.53 21.01 12.99
CA GLY A 139 -0.65 22.13 12.67
C GLY A 139 -1.42 23.33 12.08
N ALA A 140 -0.67 24.16 11.37
CA ALA A 140 -1.21 25.34 10.71
C ALA A 140 -2.22 24.97 9.62
N ARG A 141 -3.07 25.94 9.28
CA ARG A 141 -4.00 25.87 8.17
C ARG A 141 -3.27 25.64 6.84
N LEU A 142 -3.84 24.79 6.00
CA LEU A 142 -3.40 24.52 4.65
C LEU A 142 -4.22 25.35 3.67
N SER A 143 -3.54 26.09 2.79
CA SER A 143 -4.21 26.58 1.58
C SER A 143 -4.41 25.40 0.64
N THR A 144 -5.61 25.31 0.07
CA THR A 144 -6.04 24.19 -0.78
C THR A 144 -6.19 24.58 -2.24
N GLY A 145 -6.29 25.87 -2.53
CA GLY A 145 -6.62 26.38 -3.87
C GLY A 145 -8.08 26.15 -4.25
N VAL A 146 -8.93 25.74 -3.30
CA VAL A 146 -10.35 25.47 -3.50
C VAL A 146 -11.15 26.33 -2.53
N ALA A 147 -11.88 27.31 -3.06
CA ALA A 147 -12.58 28.34 -2.27
C ALA A 147 -13.38 27.80 -1.07
N VAL A 148 -14.12 26.69 -1.22
CA VAL A 148 -14.92 26.12 -0.12
C VAL A 148 -14.04 25.61 1.03
N PHE A 149 -12.90 24.98 0.74
CA PHE A 149 -11.95 24.54 1.76
C PHE A 149 -11.08 25.71 2.25
N ASP A 150 -10.92 26.74 1.43
CA ASP A 150 -10.22 27.97 1.81
C ASP A 150 -11.14 28.98 2.56
N THR A 151 -12.39 28.64 2.87
CA THR A 151 -13.30 29.53 3.60
C THR A 151 -14.18 28.79 4.61
N LEU A 152 -15.01 27.85 4.16
CA LEU A 152 -16.06 27.22 4.95
C LEU A 152 -15.61 25.92 5.64
N LEU A 153 -14.75 25.15 4.98
CA LEU A 153 -14.29 23.83 5.44
C LEU A 153 -12.75 23.80 5.51
N PRO A 154 -12.12 24.61 6.39
CA PRO A 154 -10.67 24.73 6.44
C PRO A 154 -9.98 23.39 6.72
N LEU A 155 -8.90 23.15 5.96
CA LEU A 155 -8.00 22.03 6.20
C LEU A 155 -6.78 22.51 7.00
N VAL A 156 -6.27 21.65 7.88
CA VAL A 156 -5.04 21.89 8.67
C VAL A 156 -4.05 20.75 8.50
N ARG A 157 -2.77 21.02 8.76
CA ARG A 157 -1.70 20.01 8.70
C ARG A 157 -1.98 18.85 9.67
N GLY A 158 -1.91 17.63 9.15
CA GLY A 158 -2.15 16.41 9.90
C GLY A 158 -3.65 16.08 10.07
N GLN A 159 -4.54 16.79 9.38
CA GLN A 159 -5.97 16.46 9.40
C GLN A 159 -6.24 15.22 8.56
N ARG A 160 -7.26 14.46 8.98
CA ARG A 160 -7.82 13.33 8.22
C ARG A 160 -9.23 13.70 7.78
N LEU A 161 -9.53 13.56 6.50
CA LEU A 161 -10.79 13.97 5.89
C LEU A 161 -11.40 12.82 5.08
N GLY A 162 -12.63 12.44 5.42
CA GLY A 162 -13.42 11.54 4.59
C GLY A 162 -14.07 12.28 3.43
N LEU A 163 -13.73 11.95 2.18
CA LEU A 163 -14.43 12.42 0.99
C LEU A 163 -15.42 11.36 0.49
N PHE A 164 -16.71 11.59 0.73
CA PHE A 164 -17.78 10.69 0.30
C PHE A 164 -18.42 11.21 -0.98
N ALA A 165 -18.26 10.46 -2.07
CA ALA A 165 -18.73 10.86 -3.39
C ALA A 165 -19.26 9.65 -4.17
N GLY A 166 -20.36 9.84 -4.90
CA GLY A 166 -20.85 8.89 -5.88
C GLY A 166 -19.99 8.85 -7.15
N SER A 167 -20.28 7.94 -8.07
CA SER A 167 -19.64 7.94 -9.39
C SER A 167 -20.07 9.18 -10.19
N GLY A 168 -19.15 9.77 -10.95
CA GLY A 168 -19.45 10.88 -11.87
C GLY A 168 -19.70 12.25 -11.23
N VAL A 169 -19.64 12.39 -9.89
CA VAL A 169 -19.94 13.66 -9.20
C VAL A 169 -18.75 14.63 -9.09
N GLY A 170 -17.63 14.32 -9.74
CA GLY A 170 -16.43 15.18 -9.76
C GLY A 170 -15.36 14.86 -8.71
N LYS A 171 -15.37 13.65 -8.10
CA LYS A 171 -14.35 13.18 -7.15
C LYS A 171 -12.93 13.32 -7.69
N SER A 172 -12.65 12.75 -8.88
CA SER A 172 -11.31 12.78 -9.48
C SER A 172 -10.83 14.19 -9.77
N SER A 173 -11.73 15.08 -10.20
CA SER A 173 -11.43 16.50 -10.42
C SER A 173 -11.07 17.22 -9.12
N LEU A 174 -11.76 16.92 -8.01
CA LEU A 174 -11.42 17.47 -6.70
C LEU A 174 -10.08 16.94 -6.20
N LEU A 175 -9.83 15.63 -6.31
CA LEU A 175 -8.55 15.02 -5.93
C LEU A 175 -7.37 15.65 -6.69
N ALA A 176 -7.52 15.91 -7.99
CA ALA A 176 -6.48 16.60 -8.76
C ALA A 176 -6.30 18.08 -8.37
N LYS A 177 -7.39 18.78 -8.03
CA LYS A 177 -7.28 20.13 -7.45
C LYS A 177 -6.51 20.10 -6.14
N PHE A 178 -6.75 19.11 -5.28
CA PHE A 178 -5.96 18.95 -4.06
C PHE A 178 -4.51 18.60 -4.33
N ALA A 179 -4.26 17.62 -5.20
CA ALA A 179 -2.91 17.20 -5.58
C ALA A 179 -2.07 18.34 -6.18
N ARG A 180 -2.67 19.35 -6.81
CA ARG A 180 -1.97 20.54 -7.31
C ARG A 180 -1.95 21.72 -6.34
N GLY A 181 -3.06 21.97 -5.66
CA GLY A 181 -3.32 23.23 -4.95
C GLY A 181 -3.03 23.19 -3.47
N VAL A 182 -3.06 22.02 -2.82
CA VAL A 182 -2.75 21.93 -1.39
C VAL A 182 -1.29 22.26 -1.14
N ALA A 183 -1.05 23.10 -0.13
CA ALA A 183 0.27 23.50 0.35
C ALA A 183 0.98 22.33 1.06
N ALA A 184 1.41 21.35 0.28
CA ALA A 184 2.12 20.14 0.65
C ALA A 184 3.49 20.07 -0.04
N ASP A 185 4.49 19.52 0.65
CA ASP A 185 5.83 19.33 0.08
C ASP A 185 5.82 18.16 -0.91
N VAL A 186 5.13 17.07 -0.55
CA VAL A 186 4.98 15.87 -1.38
C VAL A 186 3.52 15.40 -1.39
N VAL A 187 3.06 14.91 -2.53
CA VAL A 187 1.75 14.27 -2.67
C VAL A 187 1.95 12.77 -2.91
N VAL A 188 1.21 11.93 -2.20
CA VAL A 188 1.18 10.49 -2.45
C VAL A 188 -0.25 10.10 -2.78
N ILE A 189 -0.45 9.43 -3.91
CA ILE A 189 -1.79 9.08 -4.41
C ILE A 189 -1.89 7.57 -4.53
N ALA A 190 -2.81 6.96 -3.82
CA ALA A 190 -3.16 5.55 -3.96
C ALA A 190 -4.38 5.41 -4.87
N LEU A 191 -4.23 4.73 -6.00
CA LEU A 191 -5.31 4.35 -6.91
C LEU A 191 -5.59 2.86 -6.76
N VAL A 192 -6.58 2.53 -5.92
CA VAL A 192 -6.93 1.18 -5.47
C VAL A 192 -8.11 0.65 -6.26
N GLY A 193 -7.87 -0.38 -7.08
CA GLY A 193 -8.92 -1.06 -7.84
C GLY A 193 -9.54 -0.20 -8.95
N GLU A 194 -8.84 0.84 -9.41
CA GLU A 194 -9.23 1.64 -10.56
C GLU A 194 -8.91 0.91 -11.87
N ARG A 195 -9.54 1.28 -12.98
CA ARG A 195 -9.23 0.65 -14.28
C ARG A 195 -7.94 1.23 -14.86
N GLY A 196 -7.18 0.40 -15.60
CA GLY A 196 -5.91 0.85 -16.18
C GLY A 196 -6.01 2.07 -17.12
N ARG A 197 -7.13 2.26 -17.81
CA ARG A 197 -7.38 3.47 -18.62
C ARG A 197 -7.61 4.73 -17.76
N GLU A 198 -8.28 4.56 -16.62
CA GLU A 198 -8.61 5.65 -15.68
C GLU A 198 -7.32 6.13 -14.97
N LEU A 199 -6.34 5.24 -14.76
CA LEU A 199 -4.99 5.60 -14.30
C LEU A 199 -4.29 6.58 -15.25
N ARG A 200 -4.24 6.27 -16.56
CA ARG A 200 -3.59 7.14 -17.56
C ARG A 200 -4.33 8.47 -17.70
N GLU A 201 -5.66 8.42 -17.79
CA GLU A 201 -6.48 9.63 -17.82
C GLU A 201 -6.24 10.52 -16.59
N PHE A 202 -6.17 9.92 -15.41
CA PHE A 202 -5.88 10.65 -14.18
C PHE A 202 -4.48 11.25 -14.16
N THR A 203 -3.45 10.49 -14.54
CA THR A 203 -2.05 10.93 -14.45
C THR A 203 -1.67 11.93 -15.55
N ASP A 204 -1.98 11.62 -16.81
CA ASP A 204 -1.62 12.45 -17.96
C ASP A 204 -2.59 13.62 -18.16
N GLY A 205 -3.89 13.39 -17.94
CA GLY A 205 -4.94 14.38 -18.17
C GLY A 205 -5.30 15.20 -16.95
N VAL A 206 -5.78 14.56 -15.88
CA VAL A 206 -6.36 15.26 -14.74
C VAL A 206 -5.27 15.90 -13.86
N LEU A 207 -4.20 15.18 -13.56
CA LEU A 207 -3.08 15.62 -12.72
C LEU A 207 -2.06 16.42 -13.55
N GLY A 208 -1.67 15.85 -14.70
CA GLY A 208 -0.74 16.44 -15.65
C GLY A 208 0.71 16.53 -15.14
N PRO A 209 1.64 17.06 -15.95
CA PRO A 209 3.06 17.12 -15.61
C PRO A 209 3.36 17.88 -14.32
N GLN A 210 2.65 18.99 -14.08
CA GLN A 210 2.84 19.81 -12.88
C GLN A 210 2.42 19.09 -11.60
N GLY A 211 1.29 18.38 -11.63
CA GLY A 211 0.86 17.58 -10.48
C GLY A 211 1.79 16.39 -10.25
N MET A 212 2.18 15.70 -11.33
CA MET A 212 3.12 14.57 -11.25
C MET A 212 4.49 14.98 -10.70
N ALA A 213 5.02 16.17 -11.03
CA ALA A 213 6.34 16.62 -10.59
C ALA A 213 6.57 16.64 -9.06
N ARG A 214 5.49 16.61 -8.27
CA ARG A 214 5.54 16.49 -6.80
C ARG A 214 4.80 15.29 -6.23
N SER A 215 4.34 14.38 -7.09
CA SER A 215 3.47 13.26 -6.71
C SER A 215 4.17 11.91 -6.87
N VAL A 216 3.91 11.00 -5.94
CA VAL A 216 4.13 9.55 -6.13
C VAL A 216 2.77 8.90 -6.31
N VAL A 217 2.55 8.22 -7.43
CA VAL A 217 1.31 7.47 -7.67
C VAL A 217 1.56 5.99 -7.43
N VAL A 218 0.88 5.43 -6.44
CA VAL A 218 0.85 4.00 -6.14
C VAL A 218 -0.46 3.45 -6.68
N THR A 219 -0.42 2.39 -7.47
CA THR A 219 -1.65 1.85 -8.08
C THR A 219 -1.71 0.33 -8.05
N ALA A 220 -2.94 -0.16 -7.90
CA ALA A 220 -3.30 -1.53 -8.18
C ALA A 220 -4.62 -1.53 -8.97
N THR A 221 -4.64 -2.18 -10.12
CA THR A 221 -5.81 -2.14 -11.02
C THR A 221 -6.91 -3.11 -10.59
N SER A 222 -8.13 -2.88 -11.05
CA SER A 222 -9.31 -3.67 -10.67
C SER A 222 -9.20 -5.17 -10.97
N ASP A 223 -8.44 -5.53 -12.01
CA ASP A 223 -8.21 -6.90 -12.48
C ASP A 223 -7.15 -7.66 -11.66
N GLN A 224 -6.40 -6.96 -10.82
CA GLN A 224 -5.43 -7.58 -9.92
C GLN A 224 -6.09 -8.21 -8.70
N SER A 225 -5.37 -9.15 -8.07
CA SER A 225 -5.89 -9.88 -6.92
C SER A 225 -6.22 -8.98 -5.73
N PRO A 226 -7.15 -9.41 -4.86
CA PRO A 226 -7.51 -8.67 -3.65
C PRO A 226 -6.31 -8.37 -2.74
N LEU A 227 -5.32 -9.26 -2.70
CA LEU A 227 -4.06 -9.05 -1.98
C LEU A 227 -3.33 -7.81 -2.49
N ILE A 228 -3.16 -7.69 -3.82
CA ILE A 228 -2.46 -6.56 -4.45
C ILE A 228 -3.24 -5.26 -4.26
N ARG A 229 -4.57 -5.29 -4.45
CA ARG A 229 -5.44 -4.12 -4.25
C ARG A 229 -5.39 -3.63 -2.80
N ARG A 230 -5.49 -4.53 -1.82
CA ARG A 230 -5.37 -4.19 -0.39
C ARG A 230 -3.99 -3.61 -0.08
N ARG A 231 -2.93 -4.23 -0.61
CA ARG A 231 -1.54 -3.81 -0.45
C ARG A 231 -1.29 -2.39 -0.94
N CYS A 232 -1.92 -1.96 -2.04
CA CYS A 232 -1.75 -0.63 -2.63
C CYS A 232 -1.89 0.52 -1.61
N ALA A 233 -2.93 0.49 -0.77
CA ALA A 233 -3.15 1.54 0.24
C ALA A 233 -2.07 1.53 1.33
N TRP A 234 -1.60 0.35 1.76
CA TRP A 234 -0.50 0.23 2.72
C TRP A 234 0.83 0.69 2.15
N THR A 235 1.10 0.38 0.88
CA THR A 235 2.28 0.85 0.15
C THR A 235 2.29 2.37 0.05
N ALA A 236 1.17 2.99 -0.33
CA ALA A 236 1.05 4.44 -0.35
C ALA A 236 1.27 5.08 1.02
N MET A 237 0.73 4.48 2.09
CA MET A 237 0.98 4.95 3.45
C MET A 237 2.47 4.85 3.82
N ALA A 238 3.14 3.73 3.52
CA ALA A 238 4.57 3.56 3.80
C ALA A 238 5.44 4.56 3.01
N VAL A 239 5.05 4.91 1.79
CA VAL A 239 5.67 6.00 1.01
C VAL A 239 5.41 7.36 1.66
N ALA A 240 4.19 7.64 2.13
CA ALA A 240 3.90 8.89 2.83
C ALA A 240 4.68 9.01 4.15
N GLU A 241 4.82 7.92 4.89
CA GLU A 241 5.64 7.86 6.11
C GLU A 241 7.13 8.11 5.82
N HIS A 242 7.62 7.68 4.66
CA HIS A 242 8.99 8.00 4.24
C HIS A 242 9.26 9.49 4.22
N PHE A 243 8.41 10.26 3.54
CA PHE A 243 8.55 11.71 3.45
C PHE A 243 8.23 12.42 4.77
N ARG A 244 7.19 11.96 5.50
CA ARG A 244 6.87 12.49 6.84
C ARG A 244 8.06 12.41 7.77
N ASP A 245 8.74 11.27 7.82
CA ASP A 245 9.86 11.07 8.75
C ASP A 245 11.09 11.94 8.42
N GLN A 246 11.11 12.56 7.23
CA GLN A 246 12.11 13.57 6.85
C GLN A 246 11.73 15.00 7.26
N GLY A 247 10.60 15.18 7.95
CA GLY A 247 10.11 16.51 8.35
C GLY A 247 9.10 17.13 7.38
N LEU A 248 8.74 16.44 6.29
CA LEU A 248 7.91 17.00 5.23
C LEU A 248 6.41 16.95 5.56
N GLN A 249 5.67 17.96 5.09
CA GLN A 249 4.24 17.86 4.93
C GLN A 249 3.96 16.95 3.73
N VAL A 250 3.20 15.89 3.98
CA VAL A 250 2.68 14.99 2.95
C VAL A 250 1.17 15.09 2.84
N LEU A 251 0.66 15.23 1.61
CA LEU A 251 -0.74 14.98 1.30
C LEU A 251 -0.90 13.55 0.78
N LEU A 252 -1.59 12.69 1.52
CA LEU A 252 -1.96 11.35 1.08
C LEU A 252 -3.39 11.38 0.53
N LEU A 253 -3.60 10.94 -0.71
CA LEU A 253 -4.92 10.78 -1.31
C LEU A 253 -5.16 9.31 -1.59
N VAL A 254 -6.25 8.73 -1.07
CA VAL A 254 -6.59 7.32 -1.30
C VAL A 254 -7.90 7.22 -2.06
N ASP A 255 -7.81 6.85 -3.34
CA ASP A 255 -8.96 6.57 -4.19
C ASP A 255 -9.02 5.07 -4.58
N SER A 256 -9.80 4.23 -3.91
CA SER A 256 -10.69 4.55 -2.79
C SER A 256 -10.51 3.62 -1.60
N ILE A 257 -10.84 4.15 -0.42
CA ILE A 257 -10.97 3.37 0.80
C ILE A 257 -12.06 2.30 0.66
N THR A 258 -13.12 2.56 -0.14
CA THR A 258 -14.14 1.55 -0.43
C THR A 258 -13.56 0.34 -1.14
N ARG A 259 -12.74 0.54 -2.18
CA ARG A 259 -12.07 -0.56 -2.90
C ARG A 259 -11.04 -1.28 -2.03
N PHE A 260 -10.36 -0.57 -1.15
CA PHE A 260 -9.50 -1.18 -0.14
C PHE A 260 -10.30 -2.08 0.82
N ALA A 261 -11.46 -1.63 1.30
CA ALA A 261 -12.34 -2.40 2.17
C ALA A 261 -12.93 -3.64 1.47
N GLU A 262 -13.34 -3.50 0.22
CA GLU A 262 -13.80 -4.64 -0.61
C GLU A 262 -12.70 -5.68 -0.80
N ALA A 263 -11.48 -5.24 -1.13
CA ALA A 263 -10.33 -6.11 -1.25
C ALA A 263 -10.00 -6.82 0.07
N HIS A 264 -10.06 -6.11 1.19
CA HIS A 264 -9.88 -6.71 2.51
C HIS A 264 -10.97 -7.74 2.84
N ARG A 265 -12.24 -7.45 2.53
CA ARG A 265 -13.35 -8.39 2.68
C ARG A 265 -13.09 -9.70 1.95
N GLU A 266 -12.67 -9.65 0.69
CA GLU A 266 -12.36 -10.85 -0.10
C GLU A 266 -11.23 -11.68 0.54
N VAL A 267 -10.16 -11.04 1.03
CA VAL A 267 -9.05 -11.73 1.69
C VAL A 267 -9.48 -12.35 3.03
N ALA A 268 -10.22 -11.60 3.86
CA ALA A 268 -10.64 -12.06 5.18
C ALA A 268 -11.67 -13.21 5.08
N LEU A 269 -12.57 -13.17 4.09
CA LEU A 269 -13.46 -14.32 3.82
C LEU A 269 -12.67 -15.55 3.38
N ALA A 270 -11.61 -15.40 2.58
CA ALA A 270 -10.71 -16.50 2.22
C ALA A 270 -9.90 -17.02 3.42
N ALA A 271 -9.64 -16.17 4.42
CA ALA A 271 -9.04 -16.57 5.69
C ALA A 271 -10.01 -17.29 6.65
N GLY A 272 -11.30 -17.37 6.29
CA GLY A 272 -12.34 -18.03 7.09
C GLY A 272 -13.08 -17.11 8.06
N GLU A 273 -12.89 -15.79 8.00
CA GLU A 273 -13.74 -14.87 8.76
C GLU A 273 -15.19 -14.94 8.26
N GLN A 274 -16.15 -14.84 9.18
CA GLN A 274 -17.56 -14.80 8.83
C GLN A 274 -17.97 -13.37 8.47
N GLY A 275 -18.68 -13.22 7.34
CA GLY A 275 -19.29 -11.95 6.97
C GLY A 275 -20.42 -11.58 7.93
N THR A 276 -20.48 -10.31 8.33
CA THR A 276 -21.57 -9.76 9.13
C THR A 276 -22.53 -8.96 8.24
N LEU A 277 -22.88 -7.73 8.61
CA LEU A 277 -23.76 -6.86 7.84
C LEU A 277 -23.19 -6.56 6.45
N ARG A 278 -24.01 -6.70 5.40
CA ARG A 278 -23.63 -6.47 3.98
C ARG A 278 -22.41 -7.28 3.52
N GLY A 279 -22.08 -8.36 4.23
CA GLY A 279 -20.98 -9.27 3.90
C GLY A 279 -19.58 -8.78 4.29
N PHE A 280 -19.44 -7.69 5.04
CA PHE A 280 -18.12 -7.27 5.55
C PHE A 280 -17.73 -8.04 6.81
N PRO A 281 -16.49 -8.54 6.91
CA PRO A 281 -15.98 -9.20 8.10
C PRO A 281 -15.72 -8.19 9.22
N PRO A 282 -15.74 -8.64 10.50
CA PRO A 282 -15.50 -7.78 11.67
C PRO A 282 -14.18 -7.00 11.58
N SER A 283 -13.15 -7.59 10.99
CA SER A 283 -11.82 -6.99 10.81
C SER A 283 -11.79 -5.77 9.88
N THR A 284 -12.84 -5.53 9.07
CA THR A 284 -12.86 -4.45 8.08
C THR A 284 -12.72 -3.07 8.73
N ALA A 285 -13.52 -2.79 9.77
CA ALA A 285 -13.51 -1.49 10.43
C ALA A 285 -12.14 -1.22 11.07
N HIS A 286 -11.59 -2.22 11.78
CA HIS A 286 -10.26 -2.15 12.35
C HIS A 286 -9.20 -1.88 11.27
N THR A 287 -9.25 -2.56 10.14
CA THR A 287 -8.26 -2.41 9.07
C THR A 287 -8.26 -1.01 8.46
N ILE A 288 -9.44 -0.41 8.25
CA ILE A 288 -9.56 0.98 7.78
C ILE A 288 -9.03 1.95 8.84
N MET A 289 -9.41 1.76 10.10
CA MET A 289 -8.94 2.60 11.21
C MET A 289 -7.43 2.51 11.39
N ALA A 290 -6.85 1.31 11.36
CA ALA A 290 -5.42 1.10 11.51
C ALA A 290 -4.61 1.77 10.39
N LEU A 291 -5.14 1.80 9.15
CA LEU A 291 -4.57 2.58 8.07
C LEU A 291 -4.67 4.08 8.37
N ALA A 292 -5.88 4.59 8.65
CA ALA A 292 -6.11 6.02 8.87
C ALA A 292 -5.39 6.60 10.10
N GLU A 293 -5.16 5.79 11.14
CA GLU A 293 -4.45 6.19 12.36
C GLU A 293 -2.95 6.39 12.15
N ARG A 294 -2.38 5.89 11.05
CA ARG A 294 -0.97 6.15 10.69
C ARG A 294 -0.76 7.53 10.09
N ALA A 295 -1.82 8.13 9.53
CA ALA A 295 -1.83 9.53 9.13
C ALA A 295 -2.01 10.46 10.33
N GLY A 296 -1.68 11.72 10.13
CA GLY A 296 -1.80 12.77 11.14
C GLY A 296 -0.47 13.46 11.45
N PRO A 297 -0.44 14.26 12.53
CA PRO A 297 0.78 14.89 12.98
C PRO A 297 1.82 13.85 13.42
N GLY A 298 3.04 13.99 12.89
CA GLY A 298 4.15 13.16 13.33
C GLY A 298 4.63 13.50 14.76
N PRO A 299 5.54 12.70 15.30
CA PRO A 299 6.32 13.05 16.49
C PRO A 299 7.08 14.37 16.37
N GLU A 300 7.67 14.84 17.47
CA GLU A 300 8.59 15.98 17.44
C GLU A 300 9.74 15.76 16.45
N GLY A 301 10.07 16.79 15.66
CA GLY A 301 11.11 16.73 14.62
C GLY A 301 10.69 16.03 13.32
N MET A 302 9.53 15.39 13.27
CA MET A 302 8.97 14.79 12.04
C MET A 302 7.89 15.68 11.43
N GLY A 303 7.55 15.42 10.17
CA GLY A 303 6.52 16.11 9.41
C GLY A 303 5.10 15.63 9.72
N ASP A 304 4.16 15.93 8.82
CA ASP A 304 2.73 15.62 8.99
C ASP A 304 2.19 14.88 7.76
N ILE A 305 1.29 13.91 7.97
CA ILE A 305 0.50 13.33 6.87
C ILE A 305 -0.92 13.87 6.98
N THR A 306 -1.33 14.68 6.02
CA THR A 306 -2.75 15.08 5.84
C THR A 306 -3.36 14.10 4.85
N ALA A 307 -4.49 13.48 5.20
CA ALA A 307 -5.06 12.35 4.45
C ALA A 307 -6.55 12.51 4.18
#